data_AF-A0A7S4N104-F1
#
_entry.id   AF-A0A7S4N104-F1
#
_cell.length_a   1.000
_cell.length_b   1.000
_cell.length_c   1.000
_cell.angle_alpha   90.00
_cell.angle_beta   90.00
_cell.angle_gamma   90.00
#
_symmetry.space_group_name_H-M   'P 1'
#
loop_
_entity.id
_entity.type
_entity.pdbx_description
1 polymer ?
#
loop_
_entity_poly.entity_id
_entity_poly.type
_entity_poly.pdbx_seq_one_letter_code
_entity_poly.pdbx_strand_id
1 'polypeptide(L)'
;VEFSIIGSPLAHEAFLRRDRGTYGLAWAAGTSAPFSGQLSNLFPFPFPNLKTPVDGLLRCGDSCFPGIGTPSAAASGAIAANTMHPVSEQIRLLKQTAEREPMYSFLDPGPIGSLYEAAIGWSTPSGELRGTNVEAEA
;
A
#
# COMPACT_ATOMS: atom_id res chain seq x y z
N VAL A 1 -20.10 -35.36 21.99
CA VAL A 1 -20.43 -33.92 21.88
C VAL A 1 -19.79 -33.44 20.60
N GLU A 2 -20.59 -32.95 19.65
CA GLU A 2 -20.07 -32.41 18.39
C GLU A 2 -19.66 -30.94 18.62
N PHE A 3 -18.47 -30.57 18.15
CA PHE A 3 -17.94 -29.22 18.29
C PHE A 3 -18.34 -28.38 17.07
N SER A 4 -18.93 -27.20 17.29
CA SER A 4 -19.27 -26.24 16.24
C SER A 4 -18.79 -24.84 16.57
N ILE A 5 -18.38 -24.08 15.54
CA ILE A 5 -17.98 -22.68 15.64
C ILE A 5 -18.87 -21.86 14.69
N ILE A 6 -19.41 -20.74 15.17
CA ILE A 6 -20.24 -19.84 14.38
C ILE A 6 -19.40 -18.63 13.95
N GLY A 7 -19.28 -18.41 12.65
CA GLY A 7 -18.72 -17.18 12.09
C GLY A 7 -19.77 -16.07 12.11
N SER A 8 -19.58 -15.06 12.96
CA SER A 8 -20.42 -13.85 13.03
C SER A 8 -19.55 -12.59 12.94
N PRO A 9 -20.12 -11.40 12.64
CA PRO A 9 -19.36 -10.15 12.71
C PRO A 9 -18.71 -9.92 14.08
N LEU A 10 -19.38 -10.32 15.17
CA LEU A 10 -18.82 -10.30 16.53
C LEU A 10 -17.59 -11.21 16.65
N ALA A 11 -17.62 -12.40 16.05
CA ALA A 11 -16.46 -13.28 16.01
C ALA A 11 -15.32 -12.66 15.18
N HIS A 12 -15.64 -12.02 14.05
CA HIS A 12 -14.66 -11.36 13.19
C HIS A 12 -13.97 -10.17 13.88
N GLU A 13 -14.74 -9.36 14.61
CA GLU A 13 -14.24 -8.30 15.49
C GLU A 13 -13.35 -8.86 16.59
N ALA A 14 -13.78 -9.91 17.29
CA ALA A 14 -13.04 -10.50 18.40
C ALA A 14 -11.72 -11.15 17.96
N PHE A 15 -11.71 -11.90 16.86
CA PHE A 15 -10.53 -12.64 16.41
C PHE A 15 -9.53 -11.77 15.65
N LEU A 16 -10.01 -10.85 14.81
CA LEU A 16 -9.17 -10.07 13.90
C LEU A 16 -9.09 -8.58 14.24
N ARG A 17 -9.67 -8.16 15.38
CA ARG A 17 -9.73 -6.76 15.84
C ARG A 17 -10.29 -5.82 14.78
N ARG A 18 -11.33 -6.28 14.09
CA ARG A 18 -12.01 -5.50 13.05
C ARG A 18 -13.06 -4.61 13.66
N ASP A 19 -13.01 -3.32 13.34
CA ASP A 19 -14.09 -2.40 13.68
C ASP A 19 -15.41 -2.96 13.14
N ARG A 20 -16.34 -3.25 14.06
CA ARG A 20 -17.68 -3.80 13.81
C ARG A 20 -17.69 -5.11 13.00
N GLY A 21 -16.60 -5.86 13.00
CA GLY A 21 -16.50 -7.11 12.23
C GLY A 21 -16.49 -6.91 10.71
N THR A 22 -16.04 -5.76 10.22
CA THR A 22 -16.01 -5.43 8.79
C THR A 22 -14.78 -6.00 8.07
N TYR A 23 -14.90 -6.18 6.75
CA TYR A 23 -13.79 -6.58 5.85
C TYR A 23 -13.03 -5.38 5.27
N GLY A 24 -13.02 -4.24 5.97
CA GLY A 24 -12.52 -2.96 5.47
C GLY A 24 -13.64 -2.03 4.99
N LEU A 25 -13.27 -0.91 4.35
CA LEU A 25 -14.21 0.09 3.86
C LEU A 25 -15.06 -0.48 2.72
N ALA A 26 -16.28 -0.89 3.06
CA ALA A 26 -17.24 -1.40 2.09
C ALA A 26 -17.98 -0.26 1.39
N TRP A 27 -18.12 -0.38 0.07
CA TRP A 27 -19.07 0.42 -0.69
C TRP A 27 -20.49 0.15 -0.19
N ALA A 28 -21.33 1.18 -0.16
CA ALA A 28 -22.75 0.95 0.05
C ALA A 28 -23.28 0.08 -1.10
N ALA A 29 -24.12 -0.90 -0.79
CA ALA A 29 -24.73 -1.75 -1.81
C ALA A 29 -25.45 -0.89 -2.86
N GLY A 30 -25.15 -1.12 -4.15
CA GLY A 30 -25.69 -0.31 -5.26
C GLY A 30 -24.87 0.94 -5.61
N THR A 31 -23.75 1.19 -4.93
CA THR A 31 -22.78 2.25 -5.31
C THR A 31 -21.53 1.61 -5.93
N SER A 32 -21.06 2.15 -7.05
CA SER A 32 -19.76 1.78 -7.65
C SER A 32 -18.67 2.74 -7.18
N ALA A 33 -17.41 2.32 -7.32
CA ALA A 33 -16.24 3.12 -6.99
C ALA A 33 -16.12 4.31 -7.97
N PRO A 34 -16.78 5.46 -7.70
CA PRO A 34 -16.38 6.47 -6.70
C PRO A 34 -17.55 7.20 -5.98
N PHE A 35 -18.73 6.58 -5.84
CA PHE A 35 -20.00 7.30 -5.65
C PHE A 35 -20.43 7.72 -4.22
N SER A 36 -19.63 7.53 -3.17
CA SER A 36 -20.03 7.96 -1.82
C SER A 36 -19.53 9.38 -1.48
N GLY A 37 -20.37 10.40 -1.70
CA GLY A 37 -20.14 11.79 -1.23
C GLY A 37 -20.61 12.86 -2.22
N GLN A 38 -20.82 14.10 -1.77
CA GLN A 38 -21.25 15.24 -2.62
C GLN A 38 -20.22 15.64 -3.72
N LEU A 39 -19.01 15.05 -3.70
CA LEU A 39 -17.91 15.29 -4.66
C LEU A 39 -17.49 14.03 -5.45
N SER A 40 -18.33 12.99 -5.47
CA SER A 40 -18.08 11.68 -6.11
C SER A 40 -17.75 11.72 -7.61
N ASN A 41 -18.13 12.79 -8.31
CA ASN A 41 -17.88 12.96 -9.74
C ASN A 41 -16.52 13.61 -10.05
N LEU A 42 -15.77 14.08 -9.04
CA LEU A 42 -14.57 14.89 -9.25
C LEU A 42 -13.29 14.25 -8.71
N PHE A 43 -13.39 13.43 -7.66
CA PHE A 43 -12.25 12.71 -7.10
C PHE A 43 -12.65 11.27 -6.75
N PRO A 44 -11.89 10.25 -7.18
CA PRO A 44 -12.11 8.90 -6.69
C PRO A 44 -11.96 8.89 -5.16
N PHE A 45 -12.99 8.41 -4.47
CA PHE A 45 -13.06 8.38 -3.01
C PHE A 45 -11.75 7.87 -2.39
N PRO A 46 -11.15 8.59 -1.43
CA PRO A 46 -9.84 8.23 -0.92
C PRO A 46 -10.00 7.03 0.02
N PHE A 47 -9.59 5.84 -0.43
CA PHE A 47 -9.17 4.84 0.54
C PHE A 47 -8.11 5.50 1.44
N PRO A 48 -8.12 5.20 2.76
CA PRO A 48 -7.15 5.74 3.68
C PRO A 48 -5.76 5.49 3.12
N ASN A 49 -5.01 6.58 2.97
CA ASN A 49 -3.63 6.52 2.51
C ASN A 49 -2.80 5.66 3.49
N LEU A 50 -1.74 5.04 2.97
CA LEU A 50 -0.78 4.27 3.76
C LEU A 50 -0.09 5.13 4.82
N LYS A 51 0.10 6.43 4.54
CA LYS A 51 0.82 7.36 5.42
C LYS A 51 -0.08 7.74 6.61
N THR A 52 0.50 7.75 7.79
CA THR A 52 -0.15 8.30 9.00
C THR A 52 0.43 9.68 9.33
N PRO A 53 -0.20 10.45 10.22
CA PRO A 53 0.40 11.68 10.74
C PRO A 53 1.67 11.45 11.58
N VAL A 54 1.92 10.22 12.01
CA VAL A 54 3.14 9.85 12.73
C VAL A 54 4.19 9.45 11.70
N ASP A 55 5.32 10.14 11.73
CA ASP A 55 6.41 9.84 10.83
C ASP A 55 6.95 8.42 11.08
N GLY A 56 7.42 7.75 10.02
CA GLY A 56 7.89 6.37 10.12
C GLY A 56 6.80 5.29 10.32
N LEU A 57 5.57 5.68 10.64
CA LEU A 57 4.46 4.74 10.84
C LEU A 57 3.59 4.63 9.58
N LEU A 58 3.72 3.49 8.89
CA LEU A 58 2.90 3.13 7.74
C LEU A 58 1.77 2.17 8.14
N ARG A 59 0.64 2.23 7.43
CA ARG A 59 -0.46 1.27 7.53
C ARG A 59 -0.63 0.50 6.24
N CYS A 60 -0.96 -0.77 6.36
CA CYS A 60 -1.31 -1.64 5.24
C CYS A 60 -2.43 -2.62 5.63
N GLY A 61 -2.97 -3.30 4.63
CA GLY A 61 -4.07 -4.27 4.77
C GLY A 61 -5.30 -3.83 3.98
N ASP A 62 -6.36 -4.63 4.05
CA ASP A 62 -7.58 -4.40 3.24
C ASP A 62 -8.45 -3.21 3.70
N SER A 63 -8.08 -2.58 4.82
CA SER A 63 -8.67 -1.32 5.28
C SER A 63 -7.93 -0.08 4.73
N CYS A 64 -6.82 -0.29 4.02
CA CYS A 64 -6.03 0.76 3.37
C CYS A 64 -6.17 0.62 1.84
N PHE A 65 -5.75 1.64 1.09
CA PHE A 65 -5.62 1.51 -0.37
C PHE A 65 -4.77 0.27 -0.73
N PRO A 66 -5.20 -0.58 -1.69
CA PRO A 66 -6.27 -0.37 -2.69
C PRO A 66 -7.68 -0.85 -2.32
N GLY A 67 -7.92 -1.42 -1.13
CA GLY A 67 -9.25 -1.74 -0.62
C GLY A 67 -9.45 -3.19 -0.17
N ILE A 68 -10.66 -3.71 -0.34
CA ILE A 68 -11.13 -4.97 0.28
C ILE A 68 -10.52 -6.21 -0.39
N GLY A 69 -10.25 -7.24 0.42
CA GLY A 69 -9.98 -8.60 -0.02
C GLY A 69 -8.49 -8.96 -0.04
N THR A 70 -8.21 -10.26 -0.14
CA THR A 70 -6.84 -10.80 -0.08
C THR A 70 -5.88 -10.19 -1.11
N PRO A 71 -6.24 -10.03 -2.40
CA PRO A 71 -5.35 -9.41 -3.37
C PRO A 71 -5.01 -7.96 -3.01
N SER A 72 -6.01 -7.21 -2.54
CA SER A 72 -5.86 -5.82 -2.14
C SER A 72 -5.00 -5.68 -0.88
N ALA A 73 -5.18 -6.56 0.11
CA ALA A 73 -4.33 -6.60 1.30
C ALA A 73 -2.87 -6.88 0.93
N ALA A 74 -2.62 -7.83 0.02
CA ALA A 74 -1.27 -8.14 -0.46
C ALA A 74 -0.64 -6.96 -1.22
N ALA A 75 -1.40 -6.33 -2.12
CA ALA A 75 -0.95 -5.14 -2.84
C ALA A 75 -0.67 -3.97 -1.89
N SER A 76 -1.52 -3.73 -0.90
CA SER A 76 -1.32 -2.71 0.13
C SER A 76 -0.02 -2.94 0.91
N GLY A 77 0.27 -4.19 1.27
CA GLY A 77 1.52 -4.58 1.91
C GLY A 77 2.75 -4.30 1.03
N ALA A 78 2.69 -4.68 -0.25
CA ALA A 78 3.77 -4.41 -1.20
C ALA A 78 4.01 -2.90 -1.40
N ILE A 79 2.94 -2.11 -1.51
CA ILE A 79 3.01 -0.65 -1.61
C ILE A 79 3.65 -0.04 -0.36
N ALA A 80 3.23 -0.46 0.84
CA ALA A 80 3.81 0.02 2.09
C ALA A 80 5.30 -0.33 2.19
N ALA A 81 5.69 -1.55 1.83
CA ALA A 81 7.09 -1.98 1.83
C ALA A 81 7.96 -1.18 0.85
N ASN A 82 7.47 -0.97 -0.36
CA ASN A 82 8.17 -0.18 -1.37
C ASN A 82 8.27 1.30 -0.96
N THR A 83 7.29 1.83 -0.23
CA THR A 83 7.32 3.23 0.23
C THR A 83 8.46 3.53 1.21
N MET A 84 9.02 2.50 1.86
CA MET A 84 10.19 2.65 2.73
C MET A 84 11.47 2.95 1.95
N HIS A 85 11.52 2.62 0.66
CA HIS A 85 12.72 2.74 -0.17
C HIS A 85 12.61 3.91 -1.16
N PRO A 86 13.70 4.65 -1.42
CA PRO A 86 13.73 5.66 -2.47
C PRO A 86 13.43 5.09 -3.85
N VAL A 87 12.73 5.87 -4.68
CA VAL A 87 12.42 5.52 -6.07
C VAL A 87 13.69 5.24 -6.89
N SER A 88 14.78 5.95 -6.60
CA SER A 88 16.09 5.76 -7.24
C SER A 88 16.62 4.34 -7.05
N GLU A 89 16.53 3.80 -5.82
CA GLU A 89 16.99 2.46 -5.50
C GLU A 89 16.12 1.39 -6.14
N GLN A 90 14.81 1.62 -6.23
CA GLN A 90 13.89 0.73 -6.93
C GLN A 90 14.25 0.65 -8.42
N ILE A 91 14.45 1.79 -9.09
CA ILE A 91 14.84 1.83 -10.51
C ILE A 91 16.20 1.18 -10.73
N ARG A 92 17.17 1.44 -9.84
CA ARG A 92 18.50 0.83 -9.89
C ARG A 92 18.41 -0.70 -9.83
N LEU A 93 17.60 -1.24 -8.92
CA LEU A 93 17.39 -2.68 -8.76
C LEU A 93 16.71 -3.31 -9.99
N LEU A 94 15.73 -2.62 -10.59
CA LEU A 94 15.08 -3.08 -11.82
C LEU A 94 16.06 -3.16 -12.99
N LYS A 95 16.90 -2.12 -13.19
CA LYS A 95 17.95 -2.12 -14.21
C LYS A 95 18.97 -3.23 -13.99
N GLN A 96 19.47 -3.37 -12.76
CA GLN A 96 20.42 -4.43 -12.41
C GLN A 96 19.85 -5.84 -12.66
N THR A 97 18.56 -6.04 -12.39
CA THR A 97 17.88 -7.31 -12.64
C THR A 97 17.75 -7.59 -14.13
N ALA A 98 17.37 -6.57 -14.92
CA ALA A 98 17.25 -6.66 -16.36
C ALA A 98 18.59 -6.95 -17.06
N GLU A 99 19.69 -6.38 -16.55
CA GLU A 99 21.06 -6.64 -17.04
C GLU A 99 21.54 -8.05 -16.69
N ARG A 100 21.25 -8.52 -15.48
CA ARG A 100 21.72 -9.82 -14.98
C ARG A 100 20.98 -10.99 -15.61
N GLU A 101 19.68 -10.85 -15.82
CA GLU A 101 18.80 -11.95 -16.23
C GLU A 101 18.07 -11.57 -17.53
N PRO A 102 18.49 -12.11 -18.70
CA PRO A 102 17.91 -11.75 -19.99
C PRO A 102 16.39 -11.94 -20.08
N MET A 103 15.85 -12.92 -19.33
CA MET A 103 14.40 -13.17 -19.21
C MET A 103 13.64 -11.96 -18.66
N TYR A 104 14.26 -11.17 -17.78
CA TYR A 104 13.67 -10.02 -17.11
C TYR A 104 14.10 -8.68 -17.70
N SER A 105 14.60 -8.69 -18.94
CA SER A 105 14.99 -7.47 -19.68
C SER A 105 13.87 -6.42 -19.77
N PHE A 106 12.61 -6.85 -19.75
CA PHE A 106 11.43 -5.96 -19.75
C PHE A 106 11.27 -5.13 -18.46
N LEU A 107 12.00 -5.45 -17.39
CA LEU A 107 11.95 -4.70 -16.14
C LEU A 107 12.70 -3.37 -16.21
N ASP A 108 13.61 -3.17 -17.18
CA ASP A 108 14.28 -1.89 -17.36
C ASP A 108 13.25 -0.83 -17.77
N PRO A 109 12.99 0.18 -16.92
CA PRO A 109 12.02 1.22 -17.24
C PRO A 109 12.52 2.19 -18.31
N GLY A 110 13.79 2.08 -18.74
CA GLY A 110 14.40 2.91 -19.77
C GLY A 110 14.28 4.41 -19.45
N PRO A 111 14.02 5.25 -20.47
CA PRO A 111 13.86 6.70 -20.28
C PRO A 111 12.68 7.10 -19.39
N ILE A 112 11.63 6.25 -19.33
CA ILE A 112 10.44 6.51 -18.50
C ILE A 112 10.80 6.47 -17.03
N GLY A 113 11.72 5.58 -16.63
CA GLY A 113 12.22 5.49 -15.26
C GLY A 113 12.86 6.80 -14.81
N SER A 114 13.74 7.38 -15.63
CA SER A 114 14.41 8.65 -15.31
C SER A 114 13.41 9.81 -15.19
N LEU A 115 12.39 9.85 -16.04
CA LEU A 115 11.32 10.84 -15.95
C LEU A 115 10.50 10.68 -14.66
N TYR A 116 10.17 9.43 -14.31
CA TYR A 116 9.43 9.12 -13.10
C TYR A 116 10.20 9.49 -11.83
N GLU A 117 11.49 9.16 -11.79
CA GLU A 117 12.41 9.54 -10.71
C GLU A 117 12.48 11.07 -10.55
N ALA A 118 12.62 11.81 -11.65
CA ALA A 118 12.63 13.27 -11.59
C ALA A 118 11.29 13.86 -11.10
N ALA A 119 10.17 13.25 -11.48
CA ALA A 119 8.84 13.74 -11.12
C ALA A 119 8.50 13.48 -9.64
N ILE A 120 8.87 12.32 -9.09
CA ILE A 120 8.39 11.88 -7.76
C ILE A 120 9.49 11.41 -6.80
N GLY A 121 10.76 11.39 -7.18
CA GLY A 121 11.85 10.90 -6.33
C GLY A 121 11.99 11.67 -5.01
N TRP A 122 11.59 12.94 -5.01
CA TRP A 122 11.54 13.80 -3.82
C TRP A 122 10.43 13.40 -2.82
N SER A 123 9.42 12.63 -3.24
CA SER A 123 8.22 12.32 -2.44
C SER A 123 8.40 11.19 -1.41
N THR A 124 9.59 10.57 -1.40
CA THR A 124 9.92 9.46 -0.48
C THR A 124 9.86 9.95 0.98
N PRO A 125 9.07 9.34 1.87
CA PRO A 125 8.30 10.14 2.81
C PRO A 125 9.01 10.56 4.08
N SER A 126 10.09 9.89 4.50
CA SER A 126 10.71 10.22 5.79
C SER A 126 12.16 9.82 5.93
N GLY A 127 12.91 10.58 6.73
CA GLY A 127 14.30 10.26 7.09
C GLY A 127 14.39 8.99 7.94
N GLU A 128 13.39 8.74 8.79
CA GLU A 128 13.32 7.55 9.65
C GLU A 128 13.19 6.25 8.85
N LEU A 129 12.36 6.24 7.78
CA LEU A 129 12.19 5.05 6.94
C LEU A 129 13.40 4.77 6.05
N ARG A 130 14.19 5.80 5.73
CA ARG A 130 15.36 5.68 4.85
C ARG A 130 16.56 5.03 5.56
N GLY A 131 16.53 4.87 6.89
CA GLY A 131 17.66 4.34 7.65
C GLY A 131 18.90 5.25 7.66
N THR A 132 18.83 6.45 7.07
CA THR A 132 19.96 7.36 6.89
C THR A 132 20.42 8.04 8.18
N ASN A 133 19.62 7.97 9.25
CA ASN A 133 19.95 8.57 10.54
C ASN A 133 20.82 7.65 11.43
N VAL A 134 21.15 6.44 11.00
CA VAL A 134 21.97 5.51 11.81
C VAL A 134 23.47 5.79 11.65
N GLU A 135 23.90 6.52 10.61
CA GLU A 135 25.33 6.81 10.36
C GLU A 135 25.78 8.22 10.79
N ALA A 136 24.87 9.09 11.24
CA ALA A 136 25.21 10.47 11.64
C ALA A 136 25.53 10.65 13.14
N GLU A 137 25.38 9.59 13.95
CA GLU A 137 25.64 9.60 15.41
C GLU A 137 26.57 8.45 15.85
N ALA A 138 27.68 8.23 15.14
CA ALA A 138 28.78 7.36 15.57
C ALA A 138 30.15 8.04 15.39
#